data_AF-A0A075FJJ8-F1
#
_entry.id   AF-A0A075FJJ8-F1
#
_cell.length_a   1.000
_cell.length_b   1.000
_cell.length_c   1.000
_cell.angle_alpha   90.00
_cell.angle_beta   90.00
_cell.angle_gamma   90.00
#
_symmetry.space_group_name_H-M   'P 1'
#
loop_
_entity.id
_entity.type
_entity.pdbx_description
1 polymer ?
#
loop_
_entity_poly.entity_id
_entity_poly.type
_entity_poly.pdbx_seq_one_letter_code
_entity_poly.pdbx_strand_id
1 'polypeptide(L)' 'MSINLVEFREIYCDNCKKVLARYNVKYYSEDMVDGLIQTIHVTHTRGGHHVKIHKKNLKPVKIQC' A
#
# COMPACT_ATOMS: atom_id res chain seq x y z
N MET A 1 8.34 -3.73 -25.68
CA MET A 1 8.53 -4.61 -24.51
C MET A 1 7.53 -4.18 -23.45
N SER A 2 6.49 -4.96 -23.21
CA SER A 2 5.42 -4.59 -22.27
C SER A 2 5.85 -4.95 -20.86
N ILE A 3 6.16 -3.95 -20.04
CA ILE A 3 6.49 -4.14 -18.64
C ILE A 3 5.16 -4.25 -17.89
N ASN A 4 4.82 -5.45 -17.38
CA ASN A 4 3.69 -5.59 -16.46
C ASN A 4 4.04 -4.84 -15.18
N LEU A 5 3.44 -3.67 -15.01
CA LEU A 5 3.69 -2.82 -13.86
C LEU A 5 3.11 -3.47 -12.62
N VAL A 6 4.01 -3.67 -11.66
CA VAL A 6 3.82 -4.48 -10.48
C VAL A 6 2.60 -4.03 -9.67
N GLU A 7 1.84 -4.98 -9.11
CA GLU A 7 0.68 -4.68 -8.26
C GLU A 7 1.15 -4.10 -6.91
N PHE A 8 0.73 -2.88 -6.60
CA PHE A 8 1.02 -2.24 -5.32
C PHE A 8 -0.24 -2.12 -4.48
N ARG A 9 -0.06 -2.21 -3.17
CA ARG A 9 -1.07 -1.84 -2.18
C ARG A 9 -0.58 -0.62 -1.41
N GLU A 10 -1.48 0.31 -1.16
CA GLU A 10 -1.21 1.47 -0.31
C GLU A 10 -2.14 1.44 0.90
N ILE A 11 -1.64 1.94 2.03
CA ILE A 11 -2.38 2.09 3.27
C ILE A 11 -2.58 3.58 3.49
N TYR A 12 -3.83 4.02 3.47
CA TYR A 12 -4.23 5.41 3.58
C TYR A 12 -4.99 5.65 4.88
N CYS A 13 -4.66 6.71 5.59
CA CYS A 13 -5.39 7.14 6.77
C CYS A 13 -6.35 8.28 6.42
N ASP A 14 -7.64 8.07 6.67
CA ASP A 14 -8.70 9.04 6.38
C ASP A 14 -8.59 10.26 7.31
N ASN A 15 -8.37 10.00 8.60
CA ASN A 15 -8.24 11.05 9.62
C ASN A 15 -7.01 11.94 9.37
N CYS A 16 -5.87 11.34 9.00
CA CYS A 16 -4.63 12.07 8.74
C CYS A 16 -4.52 12.59 7.29
N LYS A 17 -5.46 12.20 6.43
CA LYS A 17 -5.49 12.48 4.99
C LYS A 17 -4.18 12.18 4.26
N LYS A 18 -3.44 11.15 4.69
CA LYS A 18 -2.10 10.81 4.15
C LYS A 18 -1.91 9.31 3.93
N VAL A 19 -1.00 8.99 3.01
CA VAL A 19 -0.52 7.61 2.81
C VAL A 19 0.47 7.27 3.92
N LEU A 20 0.23 6.17 4.63
CA LEU A 20 1.08 5.67 5.71
C LEU A 20 2.15 4.71 5.19
N ALA A 21 1.79 3.89 4.21
CA ALA A 21 2.71 2.95 3.60
C ALA A 21 2.26 2.56 2.19
N ARG A 22 3.24 2.14 1.38
CA ARG A 22 3.01 1.54 0.07
C ARG A 22 3.94 0.35 -0.07
N TYR A 23 3.38 -0.81 -0.39
CA TYR A 23 4.15 -2.04 -0.51
C TYR A 23 3.77 -2.78 -1.79
N ASN A 24 4.70 -3.59 -2.26
CA ASN A 24 4.54 -4.37 -3.48
C ASN A 24 4.12 -5.79 -3.11
N VAL A 25 3.00 -6.24 -3.67
CA VAL A 25 2.46 -7.57 -3.35
C VAL A 25 3.41 -8.69 -3.78
N LYS A 26 4.26 -8.46 -4.78
CA LYS A 26 5.22 -9.46 -5.27
C LYS A 26 6.44 -9.67 -4.37
N TYR A 27 6.84 -8.65 -3.63
CA TYR A 27 8.10 -8.66 -2.86
C TYR A 27 7.89 -8.71 -1.35
N TYR A 28 6.67 -8.41 -0.87
CA TYR A 28 6.33 -8.49 0.54
C TYR A 28 5.65 -9.83 0.84
N SER A 29 6.26 -10.62 1.72
CA SER A 29 5.64 -11.80 2.31
C SER A 29 4.53 -11.38 3.28
N GLU A 30 3.63 -12.31 3.59
CA GLU A 30 2.53 -12.06 4.53
C GLU A 30 3.05 -11.60 5.90
N ASP A 31 4.12 -12.20 6.42
CA ASP A 31 4.75 -11.80 7.69
C ASP A 31 5.22 -10.33 7.69
N MET A 32 5.83 -9.90 6.57
CA MET A 32 6.27 -8.51 6.41
C MET A 32 5.09 -7.55 6.32
N VAL A 33 4.00 -7.97 5.67
CA VAL A 33 2.76 -7.17 5.59
C VAL A 33 2.12 -7.06 6.97
N ASP A 34 2.07 -8.15 7.75
CA ASP A 34 1.48 -8.17 9.09
C ASP A 34 2.24 -7.26 10.05
N GLY A 35 3.57 -7.28 10.04
CA GLY A 35 4.38 -6.35 10.84
C GLY A 35 4.13 -4.88 10.47
N LEU A 36 3.95 -4.62 9.18
CA LEU A 36 3.67 -3.28 8.66
C LEU A 36 2.25 -2.81 9.07
N ILE A 37 1.26 -3.71 9.03
CA ILE A 37 -0.10 -3.44 9.53
C ILE A 37 -0.11 -3.22 11.04
N GLN A 38 0.61 -4.03 11.83
CA GLN A 38 0.71 -3.87 13.28
C GLN A 38 1.28 -2.50 13.66
N THR A 39 2.35 -2.08 12.98
CA THR A 39 2.98 -0.77 13.22
C THR A 39 1.98 0.36 12.99
N ILE A 40 1.21 0.29 11.91
CA ILE A 40 0.15 1.26 11.59
C ILE A 40 -1.02 1.17 12.57
N HIS A 41 -1.37 -0.03 13.03
CA HIS A 41 -2.44 -0.22 14.00
C HIS A 41 -2.11 0.47 15.32
N VAL A 42 -0.89 0.31 15.83
CA VAL A 42 -0.44 0.94 17.08
C VAL A 42 -0.40 2.46 16.97
N THR A 43 0.03 3.01 15.82
CA THR A 43 0.21 4.46 15.63
C THR A 43 -1.06 5.19 15.20
N HIS A 44 -1.94 4.55 14.43
CA HIS A 44 -3.13 5.19 13.86
C HIS A 44 -4.43 4.57 14.35
N THR A 45 -4.62 3.25 14.24
CA THR A 45 -5.91 2.62 14.59
C THR A 45 -6.21 2.69 16.09
N ARG A 46 -5.21 2.50 16.96
CA ARG A 46 -5.36 2.63 18.42
C ARG A 46 -5.78 4.04 18.85
N GLY A 47 -5.38 5.06 18.10
CA GLY A 47 -5.80 6.45 18.30
C GLY A 47 -7.20 6.76 17.75
N GLY A 48 -7.93 5.77 17.24
CA GLY A 48 -9.24 5.94 16.62
C GLY A 48 -9.19 6.41 15.17
N HIS A 49 -8.04 6.33 14.50
CA HIS A 49 -7.96 6.69 13.08
C HIS A 49 -8.50 5.58 12.18
N HIS A 50 -9.24 5.99 11.16
CA HIS A 50 -9.76 5.10 10.15
C HIS A 50 -8.75 4.94 9.02
N VAL A 51 -8.34 3.69 8.79
CA VAL A 51 -7.30 3.34 7.82
C VAL A 51 -7.91 2.44 6.74
N LYS A 52 -7.60 2.71 5.48
CA LYS A 52 -8.09 1.99 4.30
C LYS A 52 -6.91 1.45 3.49
N ILE A 53 -7.04 0.24 2.98
CA ILE A 53 -6.04 -0.36 2.08
C ILE A 53 -6.57 -0.26 0.65
N HIS A 54 -5.87 0.45 -0.22
CA HIS A 54 -6.21 0.53 -1.63
C HIS A 54 -5.28 -0.35 -2.46
N LYS A 55 -5.84 -1.15 -3.38
CA LYS A 55 -5.09 -1.82 -4.44
C LYS A 55 -4.91 -0.86 -5.61
N LYS A 56 -3.66 -0.56 -5.96
CA LYS A 56 -3.31 0.19 -7.17
C LYS A 56 -2.69 -0.75 -8.20
N ASN A 57 -3.46 -1.03 -9.23
CA ASN A 57 -2.94 -1.63 -10.44
C ASN A 57 -2.38 -0.49 -11.30
N LEU A 58 -1.06 -0.41 -11.40
CA LEU A 58 -0.44 0.49 -12.37
C LEU A 58 -0.79 -0.05 -13.76
N LYS A 59 -1.57 0.72 -14.52
CA LYS A 59 -1.83 0.39 -15.92
C LYS A 59 -0.51 0.39 -16.68
N PRO A 60 -0.29 -0.54 -17.63
CA PRO A 60 0.91 -0.56 -18.46
C PRO A 60 1.11 0.83 -19.08
N VAL A 61 2.16 1.52 -18.64
CA VAL A 61 2.59 2.77 -19.26
C VAL A 61 3.16 2.36 -20.61
N LYS A 62 2.45 2.70 -21.69
CA LYS A 62 3.00 2.61 -23.04
C LYS A 62 4.07 3.68 -23.16
N ILE A 63 5.31 3.31 -22.92
CA ILE A 63 6.45 4.14 -23.27
C ILE A 63 6.53 4.05 -24.79
N GLN A 64 6.08 5.11 -25.47
CA GLN A 64 6.21 5.22 -26.90
C GLN A 64 7.63 5.72 -27.17
N CYS A 65 8.49 4.79 -27.58
CA CYS A 65 9.76 5.11 -28.21
C CYS A 65 9.51 5.65 -29.62
#